data_AF-A0A9P7M9K3-F1
#
_entry.id   AF-A0A9P7M9K3-F1
#
_cell.length_a   1.000
_cell.length_b   1.000
_cell.length_c   1.000
_cell.angle_alpha   90.00
_cell.angle_beta   90.00
_cell.angle_gamma   90.00
#
_symmetry.space_group_name_H-M   'P 1'
#
loop_
_entity.id
_entity.type
_entity.pdbx_description
1 polymer ?
#
loop_
_entity_poly.entity_id
_entity_poly.type
_entity_poly.pdbx_seq_one_letter_code
_entity_poly.pdbx_strand_id
1 'polypeptide(L)'
;MTESLHHHILLFPNEKEALVDSATRIGIAILMPSRAEFVPIGHIGMEAFPERNEVLGLPWSTYWVKSLYISRALQCSGLGRNAMHQLEQAASSAPLNCTTMALDTVRGDFQKSEVWLGGFYDDRGLPRPDVMRTNEEWYVRQGYEILRADAGAYEWMNRATGKIMEVPRAFFKKDLRKIRPRGELGVRP
;
A
#
# COMPACT_ATOMS: atom_id res chain seq x y z
N MET A 1 -22.01 15.12 -3.98
CA MET A 1 -20.89 14.77 -3.08
C MET A 1 -21.35 13.59 -2.24
N THR A 2 -20.56 12.51 -2.14
CA THR A 2 -20.97 11.29 -1.42
C THR A 2 -20.88 11.50 0.10
N GLU A 3 -21.68 10.77 0.88
CA GLU A 3 -21.66 10.81 2.35
C GLU A 3 -20.26 10.51 2.91
N SER A 4 -19.55 9.55 2.29
CA SER A 4 -18.19 9.18 2.67
C SER A 4 -17.19 10.33 2.45
N LEU A 5 -17.31 11.08 1.34
CA LEU A 5 -16.43 12.22 1.08
C LEU A 5 -16.70 13.38 2.05
N HIS A 6 -17.97 13.64 2.39
CA HIS A 6 -18.29 14.59 3.45
C HIS A 6 -17.63 14.20 4.78
N HIS A 7 -17.71 12.93 5.17
CA HIS A 7 -17.08 12.46 6.41
C HIS A 7 -15.56 12.64 6.41
N HIS A 8 -14.90 12.37 5.27
CA HIS A 8 -13.47 12.63 5.11
C HIS A 8 -13.12 14.11 5.29
N ILE A 9 -13.83 15.02 4.61
CA ILE A 9 -13.57 16.46 4.67
C ILE A 9 -13.78 17.01 6.09
N LEU A 10 -14.77 16.49 6.83
CA LEU A 10 -15.03 16.89 8.21
C LEU A 10 -13.87 16.48 9.15
N LEU A 11 -13.32 15.27 8.98
CA LEU A 11 -12.22 14.78 9.81
C LEU A 11 -10.85 15.32 9.39
N PHE A 12 -10.68 15.68 8.12
CA PHE A 12 -9.43 16.15 7.54
C PHE A 12 -9.65 17.43 6.73
N PRO A 13 -9.99 18.56 7.38
CA PRO A 13 -10.33 19.81 6.67
C PRO A 13 -9.16 20.39 5.86
N ASN A 14 -7.92 20.02 6.20
CA ASN A 14 -6.72 20.41 5.47
C ASN A 14 -6.48 19.55 4.20
N GLU A 15 -7.22 18.47 4.01
CA GLU A 15 -7.13 17.56 2.84
C GLU A 15 -8.32 17.77 1.86
N LYS A 16 -9.12 18.83 2.06
CA LYS A 16 -10.34 19.09 1.26
C LYS A 16 -10.08 19.66 -0.14
N GLU A 17 -8.89 20.21 -0.36
CA GLU A 17 -8.56 20.90 -1.62
C GLU A 17 -8.39 19.88 -2.74
N ALA A 18 -9.05 20.13 -3.86
CA ALA A 18 -8.94 19.26 -5.02
C ALA A 18 -7.54 19.38 -5.64
N LEU A 19 -6.97 18.22 -5.99
CA LEU A 19 -5.79 18.13 -6.82
C LEU A 19 -6.21 17.95 -8.28
N VAL A 20 -5.33 18.35 -9.19
CA VAL A 20 -5.52 18.16 -10.63
C VAL A 20 -4.58 17.05 -11.07
N ASP A 21 -5.11 16.05 -11.78
CA ASP A 21 -4.27 15.06 -12.43
C ASP A 21 -3.31 15.73 -13.41
N SER A 22 -2.03 15.68 -13.06
CA SER A 22 -0.92 16.28 -13.78
C SER A 22 0.16 15.26 -14.15
N ALA A 23 -0.13 13.96 -13.97
CA ALA A 23 0.84 12.90 -14.24
C ALA A 23 1.12 12.80 -15.75
N THR A 24 2.36 13.07 -16.14
CA THR A 24 2.82 12.99 -17.54
C THR A 24 3.60 11.73 -17.85
N ARG A 25 3.95 10.93 -16.84
CA ARG A 25 4.81 9.75 -16.99
C ARG A 25 4.50 8.66 -15.97
N ILE A 26 4.71 7.41 -16.37
CA ILE A 26 4.86 6.26 -15.47
C ILE A 26 6.11 5.47 -15.87
N GLY A 27 7.13 5.52 -15.03
CA GLY A 27 8.47 5.04 -15.40
C GLY A 27 8.97 5.72 -16.69
N ILE A 28 9.19 4.92 -17.72
CA ILE A 28 9.61 5.42 -19.04
C ILE A 28 8.45 5.74 -19.99
N ALA A 29 7.21 5.33 -19.68
CA ALA A 29 6.08 5.63 -20.54
C ALA A 29 5.60 7.07 -20.33
N ILE A 30 5.24 7.72 -21.44
CA ILE A 30 4.61 9.04 -21.46
C ILE A 30 3.09 8.83 -21.32
N LEU A 31 2.48 9.64 -20.48
CA LEU A 31 1.04 9.69 -20.24
C LEU A 31 0.50 11.06 -20.63
N MET A 32 -0.75 11.08 -21.11
CA MET A 32 -1.51 12.31 -21.23
C MET A 32 -2.30 12.49 -19.93
N PRO A 33 -2.01 13.53 -19.12
CA PRO A 33 -2.76 13.78 -17.89
C PRO A 33 -4.21 14.05 -18.23
N SER A 34 -5.14 13.44 -17.48
CA SER A 34 -6.58 13.65 -17.69
C SER A 34 -7.02 15.08 -17.37
N ARG A 35 -6.22 15.80 -16.56
CA ARG A 35 -6.54 17.12 -16.00
C ARG A 35 -7.82 17.14 -15.17
N ALA A 36 -8.34 15.98 -14.81
CA ALA A 36 -9.49 15.89 -13.94
C ALA A 36 -9.12 16.35 -12.53
N GLU A 37 -10.05 17.05 -11.89
CA GLU A 37 -9.95 17.39 -10.46
C GLU A 37 -10.41 16.22 -9.61
N PHE A 38 -9.72 15.97 -8.50
CA PHE A 38 -10.10 14.95 -7.52
C PHE A 38 -9.68 15.37 -6.11
N VAL A 39 -10.48 15.00 -5.11
CA VAL A 39 -10.11 15.19 -3.70
C VAL A 39 -9.30 13.97 -3.25
N PRO A 40 -8.04 14.14 -2.79
CA PRO A 40 -7.20 13.03 -2.41
C PRO A 40 -7.66 12.44 -1.08
N ILE A 41 -8.15 11.19 -1.11
CA ILE A 41 -8.58 10.45 0.08
C ILE A 41 -7.58 9.38 0.53
N GLY A 42 -6.41 9.35 -0.09
CA GLY A 42 -5.40 8.32 0.09
C GLY A 42 -4.36 8.35 -1.02
N HIS A 43 -3.36 7.49 -0.92
CA HIS A 43 -2.36 7.25 -1.96
C HIS A 43 -1.81 5.83 -1.87
N ILE A 44 -1.35 5.33 -3.01
CA ILE A 44 -0.56 4.10 -3.10
C ILE A 44 0.61 4.35 -4.04
N GLY A 45 1.80 3.88 -3.66
CA GLY A 45 3.02 4.09 -4.43
C GLY A 45 3.79 2.79 -4.60
N MET A 46 4.47 2.66 -5.74
CA MET A 46 5.42 1.58 -5.98
C MET A 46 6.75 2.09 -6.52
N GLU A 47 7.81 1.33 -6.25
CA GLU A 47 9.18 1.66 -6.65
C GLU A 47 9.97 0.38 -6.98
N ALA A 48 10.97 0.50 -7.86
CA ALA A 48 11.91 -0.59 -8.11
C ALA A 48 13.06 -0.52 -7.10
N PHE A 49 13.41 -1.64 -6.48
CA PHE A 49 14.58 -1.76 -5.60
C PHE A 49 15.45 -2.95 -6.01
N PRO A 50 16.26 -2.82 -7.06
CA PRO A 50 16.95 -3.98 -7.62
C PRO A 50 17.96 -4.63 -6.67
N GLU A 51 18.71 -3.83 -5.90
CA GLU A 51 19.63 -4.35 -4.87
C GLU A 51 18.90 -5.14 -3.79
N ARG A 52 17.71 -4.66 -3.38
CA ARG A 52 16.87 -5.37 -2.41
C ARG A 52 16.30 -6.66 -2.99
N ASN A 53 15.97 -6.64 -4.29
CA ASN A 53 15.52 -7.84 -5.00
C ASN A 53 16.60 -8.92 -4.95
N GLU A 54 17.86 -8.56 -5.21
CA GLU A 54 19.00 -9.49 -5.15
C GLU A 54 19.19 -10.08 -3.75
N VAL A 55 19.23 -9.24 -2.71
CA VAL A 55 19.40 -9.68 -1.31
C VAL A 55 18.30 -10.65 -0.86
N LEU A 56 17.08 -10.50 -1.38
CA LEU A 56 15.92 -11.32 -1.02
C LEU A 56 15.62 -12.45 -2.02
N GLY A 57 16.47 -12.63 -3.04
CA GLY A 57 16.27 -13.65 -4.07
C GLY A 57 15.00 -13.46 -4.90
N LEU A 58 14.56 -12.21 -5.09
CA LEU A 58 13.39 -11.85 -5.88
C LEU A 58 13.77 -11.62 -7.36
N PRO A 59 12.84 -11.86 -8.31
CA PRO A 59 13.07 -11.52 -9.72
C PRO A 59 13.43 -10.04 -9.91
N TRP A 60 14.31 -9.74 -10.87
CA TRP A 60 14.68 -8.37 -11.22
C TRP A 60 13.48 -7.47 -11.53
N SER A 61 12.46 -8.03 -12.18
CA SER A 61 11.18 -7.38 -12.53
C SER A 61 10.27 -7.09 -11.33
N THR A 62 10.74 -7.30 -10.10
CA THR A 62 9.94 -7.05 -8.88
C THR A 62 9.83 -5.58 -8.56
N TYR A 63 8.60 -5.11 -8.38
CA TYR A 63 8.28 -3.79 -7.84
C TYR A 63 7.78 -3.88 -6.41
N TRP A 64 8.09 -2.87 -5.62
CA TRP A 64 7.77 -2.79 -4.21
C TRP A 64 6.64 -1.84 -3.95
N VAL A 65 5.62 -2.25 -3.19
CA VAL A 65 4.66 -1.31 -2.60
C VAL A 65 5.39 -0.54 -1.51
N LYS A 66 5.60 0.76 -1.74
CA LYS A 66 6.35 1.63 -0.81
C LYS A 66 5.45 2.31 0.20
N SER A 67 4.25 2.68 -0.22
CA SER A 67 3.27 3.33 0.64
C SER A 67 1.87 2.92 0.22
N LEU A 68 1.03 2.72 1.23
CA LEU A 68 -0.41 2.61 1.09
C LEU A 68 -1.03 3.37 2.26
N TYR A 69 -1.74 4.44 1.94
CA TYR A 69 -2.52 5.20 2.89
C TYR A 69 -3.93 5.39 2.35
N ILE A 70 -4.91 5.10 3.19
CA ILE A 70 -6.31 5.44 2.97
C ILE A 70 -6.75 6.26 4.18
N SER A 71 -7.43 7.37 3.93
CA SER A 71 -7.97 8.21 5.00
C SER A 71 -8.73 7.36 6.02
N ARG A 72 -8.46 7.59 7.31
CA ARG A 72 -9.07 6.82 8.40
C ARG A 72 -10.60 6.87 8.37
N ALA A 73 -11.16 7.98 7.91
CA ALA A 73 -12.59 8.18 7.71
C ALA A 73 -13.22 7.15 6.75
N LEU A 74 -12.39 6.58 5.86
CA LEU A 74 -12.82 5.71 4.77
C LEU A 74 -12.21 4.30 4.87
N GLN A 75 -11.50 3.98 5.95
CA GLN A 75 -10.99 2.63 6.15
C GLN A 75 -12.16 1.65 6.33
N CYS A 76 -11.91 0.35 6.07
CA CYS A 76 -12.93 -0.70 6.03
C CYS A 76 -14.00 -0.59 4.91
N SER A 77 -13.90 0.37 4.00
CA SER A 77 -14.80 0.53 2.84
C SER A 77 -14.47 -0.35 1.62
N GLY A 78 -13.35 -1.08 1.66
CA GLY A 78 -12.83 -1.84 0.51
C GLY A 78 -11.88 -1.05 -0.40
N LEU A 79 -11.72 0.26 -0.21
CA LEU A 79 -10.82 1.11 -1.02
C LEU A 79 -9.37 0.61 -1.04
N GLY A 80 -8.81 0.20 0.10
CA GLY A 80 -7.43 -0.31 0.16
C GLY A 80 -7.22 -1.56 -0.69
N ARG A 81 -8.20 -2.48 -0.71
CA ARG A 81 -8.16 -3.69 -1.56
C ARG A 81 -8.21 -3.31 -3.04
N ASN A 82 -9.12 -2.41 -3.40
CA ASN A 82 -9.25 -1.96 -4.78
C ASN A 82 -8.00 -1.21 -5.26
N ALA A 83 -7.39 -0.39 -4.41
CA ALA A 83 -6.13 0.30 -4.71
C ALA A 83 -4.99 -0.70 -4.96
N MET A 84 -4.84 -1.73 -4.13
CA MET A 84 -3.87 -2.80 -4.35
C MET A 84 -4.09 -3.53 -5.68
N HIS A 85 -5.33 -3.92 -6.00
CA HIS A 85 -5.62 -4.57 -7.27
C HIS A 85 -5.29 -3.71 -8.48
N GLN A 86 -5.61 -2.41 -8.45
CA GLN A 86 -5.24 -1.49 -9.52
C GLN A 86 -3.72 -1.33 -9.65
N LEU A 87 -3.01 -1.25 -8.53
CA LEU A 87 -1.54 -1.19 -8.52
C LEU A 87 -0.93 -2.48 -9.11
N GLU A 88 -1.39 -3.65 -8.68
CA GLU A 88 -0.94 -4.95 -9.20
C GLU A 88 -1.19 -5.07 -10.71
N GLN A 89 -2.35 -4.59 -11.19
CA GLN A 89 -2.67 -4.56 -12.62
C GLN A 89 -1.77 -3.60 -13.40
N ALA A 90 -1.55 -2.39 -12.88
CA ALA A 90 -0.66 -1.40 -13.49
C ALA A 90 0.78 -1.91 -13.54
N ALA A 91 1.25 -2.53 -12.46
CA ALA A 91 2.59 -3.11 -12.37
C ALA A 91 2.79 -4.24 -13.38
N SER A 92 1.83 -5.15 -13.51
CA SER A 92 1.94 -6.29 -14.44
C SER A 92 1.81 -5.92 -15.93
N SER A 93 1.31 -4.72 -16.22
CA SER A 93 1.13 -4.23 -17.59
C SER A 93 2.39 -3.52 -18.12
N ALA A 94 2.48 -3.36 -19.44
CA ALA A 94 3.48 -2.49 -20.03
C ALA A 94 3.29 -1.04 -19.52
N PRO A 95 4.37 -0.28 -19.26
CA PRO A 95 5.78 -0.60 -19.54
C PRO A 95 6.49 -1.42 -18.44
N LEU A 96 5.86 -1.62 -17.28
CA LEU A 96 6.53 -2.12 -16.08
C LEU A 96 6.74 -3.63 -16.11
N ASN A 97 5.81 -4.38 -16.70
CA ASN A 97 5.90 -5.84 -16.91
C ASN A 97 6.34 -6.60 -15.65
N CYS A 98 5.89 -6.13 -14.49
CA CYS A 98 6.21 -6.68 -13.19
C CYS A 98 5.63 -8.09 -13.07
N THR A 99 6.47 -9.04 -12.63
CA THR A 99 6.04 -10.44 -12.42
C THR A 99 5.75 -10.76 -10.96
N THR A 100 6.26 -9.94 -10.04
CA THR A 100 6.18 -10.18 -8.60
C THR A 100 6.07 -8.83 -7.91
N MET A 101 5.07 -8.65 -7.06
CA MET A 101 5.02 -7.51 -6.14
C MET A 101 5.67 -7.90 -4.83
N ALA A 102 6.46 -7.01 -4.26
CA ALA A 102 6.99 -7.12 -2.91
C ALA A 102 6.51 -5.97 -2.03
N LEU A 103 6.56 -6.16 -0.72
CA LEU A 103 6.37 -5.09 0.26
C LEU A 103 6.99 -5.50 1.58
N ASP A 104 7.08 -4.55 2.50
CA ASP A 104 7.34 -4.85 3.89
C ASP A 104 6.35 -4.12 4.80
N THR A 105 6.13 -4.68 5.97
CA THR A 105 5.28 -4.06 7.00
C THR A 105 5.76 -4.45 8.38
N VAL A 106 5.25 -3.76 9.40
CA VAL A 106 5.52 -4.08 10.80
C VAL A 106 4.93 -5.45 11.12
N ARG A 107 5.66 -6.29 11.85
CA ARG A 107 5.15 -7.62 12.22
C ARG A 107 3.85 -7.53 13.01
N GLY A 108 2.95 -8.47 12.75
CA GLY A 108 1.63 -8.50 13.36
C GLY A 108 1.65 -8.64 14.89
N ASP A 109 2.58 -9.42 15.44
CA ASP A 109 2.76 -9.55 16.90
C ASP A 109 3.14 -8.22 17.55
N PHE A 110 4.06 -7.48 16.94
CA PHE A 110 4.44 -6.14 17.40
C PHE A 110 3.31 -5.13 17.25
N GLN A 111 2.55 -5.15 16.16
CA GLN A 111 1.38 -4.29 15.99
C GLN A 111 0.29 -4.54 17.05
N LYS A 112 0.24 -5.74 17.64
CA LYS A 112 -0.68 -6.10 18.73
C LYS A 112 -0.09 -5.82 20.13
N SER A 113 1.17 -5.42 20.23
CA SER A 113 1.82 -5.15 21.52
C SER A 113 1.27 -3.87 22.17
N GLU A 114 1.29 -3.84 23.50
CA GLU A 114 0.87 -2.64 24.27
C GLU A 114 1.69 -1.40 23.93
N VAL A 115 2.98 -1.58 23.61
CA VAL A 115 3.85 -0.47 23.22
C VAL A 115 3.35 0.17 21.91
N TRP A 116 2.99 -0.66 20.93
CA TRP A 116 2.45 -0.17 19.66
C TRP A 116 1.06 0.45 19.83
N LEU A 117 0.17 -0.23 20.57
CA LEU A 117 -1.21 0.23 20.79
C LEU A 117 -1.25 1.54 21.59
N GLY A 118 -0.48 1.65 22.67
CA GLY A 118 -0.35 2.87 23.46
C GLY A 118 0.17 4.03 22.62
N GLY A 119 1.23 3.82 21.85
CA GLY A 119 1.81 4.88 21.02
C GLY A 119 0.98 5.29 19.80
N PHE A 120 0.21 4.38 19.22
CA PHE A 120 -0.59 4.66 18.01
C PHE A 120 -2.01 5.15 18.31
N TYR A 121 -2.57 4.79 19.46
CA TYR A 121 -3.93 5.13 19.87
C TYR A 121 -3.96 6.03 21.11
N ASP A 122 -3.54 5.52 22.26
CA ASP A 122 -3.76 6.17 23.56
C ASP A 122 -3.05 7.52 23.67
N ASP A 123 -1.75 7.55 23.33
CA ASP A 123 -0.92 8.75 23.38
C ASP A 123 -1.41 9.86 22.42
N ARG A 124 -2.30 9.50 21.49
CA ARG A 124 -2.92 10.41 20.53
C ARG A 124 -4.38 10.73 20.88
N GLY A 125 -4.88 10.25 22.01
CA GLY A 125 -6.27 10.41 22.44
C GLY A 125 -7.27 9.71 21.51
N LEU A 126 -6.85 8.64 20.83
CA LEU A 126 -7.70 7.88 19.91
C LEU A 126 -8.20 6.60 20.59
N PRO A 127 -9.45 6.18 20.32
CA PRO A 127 -9.94 4.89 20.81
C PRO A 127 -9.19 3.76 20.12
N ARG A 128 -8.78 2.74 20.90
CA ARG A 128 -8.27 1.48 20.37
C ARG A 128 -9.40 0.71 19.66
N PRO A 129 -9.09 -0.09 18.63
CA PRO A 129 -10.07 -0.96 18.00
C PRO A 129 -10.42 -2.15 18.90
N ASP A 130 -11.69 -2.57 18.91
CA ASP A 130 -12.13 -3.78 19.65
C ASP A 130 -11.41 -5.04 19.16
N VAL A 131 -11.11 -5.09 17.86
CA VAL A 131 -10.35 -6.17 17.23
C VAL A 131 -9.19 -5.58 16.44
N MET A 132 -7.97 -5.77 16.94
CA MET A 132 -6.76 -5.33 16.26
C MET A 132 -6.47 -6.23 15.05
N ARG A 133 -6.77 -5.72 13.85
CA ARG A 133 -6.39 -6.34 12.58
C ARG A 133 -5.06 -5.76 12.12
N THR A 134 -4.09 -6.62 11.90
CA THR A 134 -2.73 -6.22 11.52
C THR A 134 -2.60 -6.04 10.01
N ASN A 135 -1.58 -5.29 9.59
CA ASN A 135 -1.25 -5.15 8.17
C ASN A 135 -0.82 -6.50 7.59
N GLU A 136 -0.04 -7.26 8.36
CA GLU A 136 0.37 -8.62 8.00
C GLU A 136 -0.83 -9.52 7.67
N GLU A 137 -1.82 -9.63 8.56
CA GLU A 137 -3.05 -10.40 8.30
C GLU A 137 -3.83 -9.85 7.08
N TRP A 138 -3.82 -8.53 6.89
CA TRP A 138 -4.51 -7.90 5.76
C TRP A 138 -3.87 -8.24 4.42
N TYR A 139 -2.54 -8.16 4.33
CA TYR A 139 -1.78 -8.50 3.12
C TYR A 139 -1.86 -10.00 2.81
N VAL A 140 -1.79 -10.88 3.83
CA VAL A 140 -2.01 -12.32 3.64
C VAL A 140 -3.37 -12.59 3.01
N ARG A 141 -4.43 -11.91 3.45
CA ARG A 141 -5.76 -12.00 2.83
C ARG A 141 -5.83 -11.44 1.40
N GLN A 142 -4.87 -10.63 0.97
CA GLN A 142 -4.75 -10.18 -0.43
C GLN A 142 -3.94 -11.19 -1.29
N GLY A 143 -3.47 -12.29 -0.72
CA GLY A 143 -2.69 -13.31 -1.40
C GLY A 143 -1.18 -13.05 -1.39
N TYR A 144 -0.69 -12.21 -0.49
CA TYR A 144 0.74 -12.07 -0.24
C TYR A 144 1.24 -13.16 0.73
N GLU A 145 2.46 -13.62 0.50
CA GLU A 145 3.14 -14.62 1.31
C GLU A 145 4.32 -13.97 2.04
N ILE A 146 4.58 -14.39 3.28
CA ILE A 146 5.74 -13.93 4.04
C ILE A 146 7.00 -14.57 3.45
N LEU A 147 7.96 -13.75 3.07
CA LEU A 147 9.27 -14.17 2.55
C LEU A 147 10.29 -14.32 3.68
N ARG A 148 10.34 -13.32 4.57
CA ARG A 148 11.29 -13.24 5.69
C ARG A 148 10.73 -12.30 6.75
N ALA A 149 11.07 -12.54 8.01
CA ALA A 149 10.80 -11.61 9.10
C ALA A 149 12.12 -11.26 9.81
N ASP A 150 12.35 -9.97 10.03
CA ASP A 150 13.55 -9.44 10.67
C ASP A 150 13.17 -8.79 12.01
N ALA A 151 14.03 -8.95 13.01
CA ALA A 151 13.82 -8.40 14.35
C ALA A 151 14.09 -6.89 14.45
N GLY A 152 14.85 -6.30 13.52
CA GLY A 152 15.18 -4.88 13.56
C GLY A 152 15.27 -4.32 12.15
N ALA A 153 14.57 -3.22 11.89
CA ALA A 153 14.65 -2.57 10.58
C ALA A 153 14.23 -1.11 10.54
N TYR A 154 13.23 -0.70 11.31
CA TYR A 154 12.75 0.68 11.30
C TYR A 154 12.87 1.31 12.68
N GLU A 155 13.44 2.50 12.73
CA GLU A 155 13.27 3.38 13.88
C GLU A 155 11.92 4.07 13.77
N TRP A 156 11.05 3.80 14.73
CA TRP A 156 9.79 4.54 14.86
C TRP A 156 9.88 5.48 16.05
N MET A 157 9.59 6.76 15.80
CA MET A 157 9.46 7.76 16.84
C MET A 157 7.98 7.93 17.22
N ASN A 158 7.66 7.69 18.48
CA ASN A 158 6.39 8.08 19.05
C ASN A 158 6.29 9.61 19.03
N ARG A 159 5.36 10.15 18.24
CA ARG A 159 5.20 11.61 18.09
C ARG A 159 4.74 12.32 19.37
N ALA A 160 4.04 11.63 20.26
CA ALA A 160 3.54 12.22 21.49
C ALA A 160 4.62 12.26 22.58
N THR A 161 5.42 11.20 22.68
CA THR A 161 6.43 11.06 23.76
C THR A 161 7.87 11.34 23.31
N GLY A 162 8.13 11.40 22.00
CA GLY A 162 9.46 11.53 21.42
C GLY A 162 10.32 10.26 21.47
N LYS A 163 9.80 9.16 22.06
CA LYS A 163 10.55 7.91 22.22
C LYS A 163 10.79 7.22 20.89
N ILE A 164 12.05 6.85 20.61
CA ILE A 164 12.44 6.04 19.46
C ILE A 164 12.48 4.56 19.87
N MET A 165 12.02 3.69 18.99
CA MET A 165 12.02 2.25 19.19
C MET A 165 12.30 1.53 17.89
N GLU A 166 13.04 0.42 17.98
CA GLU A 166 13.20 -0.50 16.87
C GLU A 166 11.91 -1.27 16.64
N VAL A 167 11.49 -1.29 15.38
CA VAL A 167 10.26 -1.95 14.95
C VAL A 167 10.63 -3.12 14.06
N PRO A 168 10.19 -4.34 14.41
CA PRO A 168 10.49 -5.50 13.61
C PRO A 168 9.61 -5.52 12.36
N ARG A 169 10.14 -6.05 11.26
CA ARG A 169 9.49 -6.04 9.95
C ARG A 169 9.27 -7.44 9.41
N ALA A 170 8.26 -7.59 8.57
CA ALA A 170 8.05 -8.76 7.73
C ALA A 170 8.06 -8.32 6.26
N PHE A 171 8.81 -9.04 5.44
CA PHE A 171 8.84 -8.93 4.00
C PHE A 171 7.83 -9.88 3.38
N PHE A 172 7.13 -9.40 2.37
CA PHE A 172 6.11 -10.15 1.65
C PHE A 172 6.38 -10.13 0.17
N LYS A 173 5.91 -11.18 -0.51
CA LYS A 173 5.83 -11.22 -1.96
C LYS A 173 4.47 -11.73 -2.43
N LYS A 174 4.13 -11.40 -3.66
CA LYS A 174 3.00 -11.97 -4.40
C LYS A 174 3.37 -12.07 -5.86
N ASP A 175 3.33 -13.29 -6.40
CA ASP A 175 3.56 -13.49 -7.82
C ASP A 175 2.33 -13.03 -8.61
N LEU A 176 2.55 -12.11 -9.54
CA LEU A 176 1.52 -11.59 -10.43
C LEU A 176 1.37 -12.58 -11.59
N ARG A 177 0.19 -13.17 -11.71
CA ARG A 177 -0.10 -14.00 -12.89
C ARG A 177 -0.04 -13.10 -14.12
N LYS A 178 0.70 -13.52 -15.16
CA LYS A 178 0.55 -12.94 -16.49
C LYS A 178 -0.93 -13.03 -16.85
N ILE A 179 -1.62 -11.90 -16.92
CA ILE A 179 -2.93 -11.84 -17.55
C ILE A 179 -2.67 -12.24 -19.00
N ARG A 180 -3.04 -13.46 -19.39
CA ARG A 180 -3.08 -13.82 -20.80
C ARG A 180 -4.03 -12.81 -21.44
N PRO A 181 -3.64 -12.10 -22.51
CA PRO A 181 -4.61 -11.29 -23.24
C PRO A 181 -5.80 -12.20 -23.57
N ARG A 182 -7.03 -11.72 -23.34
CA ARG A 182 -8.23 -12.47 -23.76
C ARG A 182 -8.02 -12.79 -25.23
N GLY A 183 -8.02 -14.09 -25.53
CA GLY A 183 -7.58 -14.60 -26.82
C GLY A 183 -8.21 -13.84 -27.97
N GLU A 184 -7.37 -13.49 -28.93
CA GLU A 184 -7.81 -13.45 -30.32
C GLU A 184 -8.57 -14.76 -30.56
N LEU A 185 -9.87 -14.61 -30.85
CA LEU A 185 -10.72 -15.70 -31.32
C LEU A 185 -10.06 -16.22 -32.60
N GLY A 186 -9.29 -17.30 -32.45
CA GLY A 186 -8.75 -18.03 -33.57
C GLY A 186 -9.90 -18.49 -34.45
N VAL A 187 -10.01 -17.87 -35.62
CA VAL A 187 -10.77 -18.41 -36.74
C VAL A 187 -10.11 -19.73 -37.08
N ARG A 188 -10.81 -20.84 -36.80
CA ARG A 188 -10.41 -22.14 -37.34
C ARG A 188 -10.86 -22.22 -38.81
N PRO A 189 -10.03 -22.81 -39.69
CA PRO A 189 -10.40 -23.07 -41.08
C PRO A 189 -11.56 -24.07 -41.19
#